data_AF-A0A4Q4BCY5-F1
#
_entry.id   AF-A0A4Q4BCY5-F1
#
_cell.length_a   1.000
_cell.length_b   1.000
_cell.length_c   1.000
_cell.angle_alpha   90.00
_cell.angle_beta   90.00
_cell.angle_gamma   90.00
#
_symmetry.space_group_name_H-M   'P 1'
#
loop_
_entity.id
_entity.type
_entity.pdbx_description
1 polymer ?
#
loop_
_entity_poly.entity_id
_entity_poly.type
_entity_poly.pdbx_seq_one_letter_code
_entity_poly.pdbx_strand_id
1 'polypeptide(L)'
;GNPAHAARSAWVAVQLSAIAGLCAAAMLVLAPKAIVRAVLGDADPADIEAAAALLPIAACLLFLESVQSAAGGALSGLRDAKGPLLIAILGGWGIGLPLGLALAWLGLDPASGIWCGLAGGACLTAGLYLHRLQTKLRDCERTQHPCFPGSKTLPASPCDATKPVAGGWALAISPPP
;
A
#
# COMPACT_ATOMS: atom_id res chain seq x y z
N GLY A 1 26.57 -4.74 1.88
CA GLY A 1 25.60 -4.73 2.99
C GLY A 1 25.09 -6.13 3.22
N ASN A 2 24.93 -6.55 4.47
CA ASN A 2 24.50 -7.91 4.83
C ASN A 2 23.02 -8.13 4.41
N PRO A 3 22.69 -9.19 3.64
CA PRO A 3 21.34 -9.45 3.11
C PRO A 3 20.27 -9.53 4.21
N ALA A 4 20.63 -9.96 5.42
CA ALA A 4 19.73 -9.99 6.56
C ALA A 4 19.22 -8.60 6.99
N HIS A 5 20.01 -7.54 6.78
CA HIS A 5 19.58 -6.17 7.11
C HIS A 5 18.58 -5.61 6.09
N ALA A 6 18.72 -5.99 4.82
CA ALA A 6 17.80 -5.58 3.76
C ALA A 6 16.42 -6.23 3.91
N ALA A 7 16.38 -7.52 4.29
CA ALA A 7 15.13 -8.21 4.59
C ALA A 7 14.41 -7.60 5.81
N ARG A 8 15.16 -7.27 6.87
CA ARG A 8 14.60 -6.60 8.06
C ARG A 8 14.05 -5.22 7.75
N SER A 9 14.75 -4.39 6.98
CA SER A 9 14.25 -3.05 6.63
C SER A 9 12.97 -3.11 5.79
N ALA A 10 12.86 -4.07 4.86
CA ALA A 10 11.65 -4.26 4.07
C ALA A 10 10.46 -4.68 4.95
N TRP A 11 10.67 -5.61 5.88
CA TRP A 11 9.62 -6.05 6.81
C TRP A 11 9.17 -4.97 7.78
N VAL A 12 10.09 -4.18 8.33
CA VAL A 12 9.75 -3.06 9.20
C VAL A 12 8.92 -2.02 8.46
N ALA A 13 9.24 -1.74 7.19
CA ALA A 13 8.44 -0.83 6.36
C ALA A 13 7.00 -1.36 6.16
N VAL A 14 6.85 -2.65 5.83
CA VAL A 14 5.53 -3.28 5.67
C VAL A 14 4.73 -3.24 6.97
N GLN A 15 5.35 -3.55 8.11
CA GLN A 15 4.70 -3.49 9.42
C GLN A 15 4.25 -2.08 9.78
N LEU A 16 5.11 -1.07 9.56
CA LEU A 16 4.77 0.32 9.84
C LEU A 16 3.59 0.80 8.99
N SER A 17 3.57 0.46 7.70
CA SER A 17 2.44 0.79 6.80
C SER A 17 1.17 0.03 7.16
N ALA A 18 1.28 -1.23 7.60
CA ALA A 18 0.13 -1.99 8.07
C ALA A 18 -0.46 -1.38 9.35
N ILE A 19 0.38 -0.97 10.31
CA ILE A 19 -0.06 -0.28 11.54
C ILE A 19 -0.71 1.05 11.20
N ALA A 20 -0.09 1.86 10.34
CA ALA A 20 -0.67 3.15 9.92
C ALA A 20 -2.01 2.96 9.22
N GLY A 21 -2.11 1.98 8.31
CA GLY A 21 -3.36 1.64 7.64
C GLY A 21 -4.43 1.13 8.61
N LEU A 22 -4.03 0.34 9.62
CA LEU A 22 -4.93 -0.15 10.65
C LEU A 22 -5.48 1.00 11.50
N CYS A 23 -4.65 1.96 11.89
CA CYS A 23 -5.09 3.16 12.62
C CYS A 23 -6.10 3.96 11.80
N ALA A 24 -5.85 4.14 10.50
CA ALA A 24 -6.77 4.85 9.61
C ALA A 24 -8.09 4.08 9.40
N ALA A 25 -8.02 2.77 9.21
CA ALA A 25 -9.18 1.89 9.12
C ALA A 25 -10.01 1.90 10.43
N ALA A 26 -9.34 1.87 11.59
CA ALA A 26 -10.00 1.99 12.88
C ALA A 26 -10.74 3.32 13.02
N MET A 27 -10.17 4.43 12.53
CA MET A 27 -10.83 5.73 12.54
C MET A 27 -12.14 5.73 11.72
N LEU A 28 -12.15 5.07 10.56
CA LEU A 28 -13.33 4.89 9.72
C LEU A 28 -14.43 4.07 10.39
N VAL A 29 -14.05 3.04 11.16
CA VAL A 29 -15.00 2.15 11.84
C VAL A 29 -15.53 2.74 13.15
N LEU A 30 -14.72 3.52 13.88
CA LEU A 30 -15.09 4.10 15.17
C LEU A 30 -16.03 5.30 15.04
N ALA A 31 -15.97 6.05 13.93
CA ALA A 31 -16.74 7.27 13.75
C ALA A 31 -17.38 7.42 12.36
N PRO A 32 -18.10 6.40 11.82
CA PRO A 32 -18.55 6.42 10.43
C PRO A 32 -19.54 7.54 10.14
N LYS A 33 -20.54 7.75 11.00
CA LYS A 33 -21.54 8.81 10.84
C LYS A 33 -20.94 10.22 10.99
N ALA A 34 -19.92 10.39 11.83
CA ALA A 34 -19.25 11.68 12.00
C ALA A 34 -18.42 12.04 10.76
N ILE A 35 -17.70 11.07 10.19
CA ILE A 35 -16.93 11.25 8.96
C ILE A 35 -17.87 11.57 7.79
N VAL A 36 -18.95 10.80 7.64
CA VAL A 36 -19.93 11.04 6.58
C VAL A 36 -20.57 12.42 6.72
N ARG A 37 -20.97 12.85 7.92
CA ARG A 37 -21.50 14.20 8.16
C ARG A 37 -20.47 15.30 7.88
N ALA A 38 -19.19 15.07 8.19
CA ALA A 38 -18.14 16.04 7.88
C ALA A 38 -17.92 16.20 6.37
N VAL A 39 -18.17 15.16 5.57
CA VAL A 39 -18.00 15.19 4.10
C VAL A 39 -19.28 15.64 3.38
N LEU A 40 -20.45 15.15 3.79
CA LEU A 40 -21.74 15.41 3.13
C LEU A 40 -22.44 16.67 3.69
N GLY A 41 -22.05 17.18 4.86
CA GLY A 41 -22.71 18.32 5.48
C GLY A 41 -24.16 18.01 5.90
N ASP A 42 -25.08 18.92 5.57
CA ASP A 42 -26.52 18.81 5.85
C ASP A 42 -27.26 17.98 4.78
N ALA A 43 -26.72 16.81 4.44
CA ALA A 43 -27.41 15.85 3.57
C ALA A 43 -28.57 15.16 4.28
N ASP A 44 -29.46 14.55 3.50
CA ASP A 44 -30.59 13.81 4.05
C ASP A 44 -30.12 12.66 4.96
N PRO A 45 -30.84 12.38 6.07
CA PRO A 45 -30.46 11.33 7.00
C PRO A 45 -30.31 9.96 6.34
N ALA A 46 -31.10 9.69 5.30
CA ALA A 46 -31.06 8.44 4.54
C ALA A 46 -29.73 8.27 3.78
N ASP A 47 -29.21 9.33 3.17
CA ASP A 47 -27.93 9.30 2.45
C ASP A 47 -26.75 9.10 3.40
N ILE A 48 -26.83 9.73 4.58
CA ILE A 48 -25.82 9.56 5.63
C ILE A 48 -25.77 8.10 6.10
N GLU A 49 -26.91 7.44 6.26
CA GLU A 49 -26.96 6.03 6.67
C GLU A 49 -26.47 5.08 5.58
N ALA A 50 -26.85 5.32 4.32
CA ALA A 50 -26.36 4.53 3.19
C ALA A 50 -24.83 4.63 3.03
N ALA A 51 -24.28 5.85 3.12
CA ALA A 51 -22.83 6.06 3.07
C ALA A 51 -22.11 5.43 4.27
N ALA A 52 -22.66 5.58 5.49
CA ALA A 52 -22.08 5.00 6.70
C ALA A 52 -22.03 3.45 6.65
N ALA A 53 -22.97 2.80 5.97
CA ALA A 53 -22.98 1.36 5.79
C ALA A 53 -21.82 0.83 4.92
N LEU A 54 -21.25 1.68 4.05
CA LEU A 54 -20.13 1.34 3.17
C LEU A 54 -18.76 1.54 3.83
N LEU A 55 -18.67 2.36 4.88
CA LEU A 55 -17.41 2.69 5.56
C LEU A 55 -16.66 1.49 6.15
N PRO A 56 -17.30 0.44 6.70
CA PRO A 56 -16.60 -0.77 7.10
C PRO A 56 -15.88 -1.47 5.95
N ILE A 57 -16.50 -1.52 4.76
CA ILE A 57 -15.87 -2.11 3.57
C ILE A 57 -14.72 -1.22 3.10
N ALA A 58 -14.92 0.11 3.11
CA ALA A 58 -13.86 1.07 2.80
C ALA A 58 -12.67 0.97 3.77
N ALA A 59 -12.90 0.73 5.05
CA ALA A 59 -11.85 0.53 6.05
C ALA A 59 -11.01 -0.72 5.75
N CYS A 60 -11.66 -1.82 5.35
CA CYS A 60 -10.96 -3.02 4.88
C CYS A 60 -10.13 -2.73 3.62
N LEU A 61 -10.70 -2.05 2.63
CA LEU A 61 -9.98 -1.67 1.41
C LEU A 61 -8.75 -0.81 1.72
N LEU A 62 -8.90 0.21 2.56
CA LEU A 62 -7.81 1.11 2.95
C LEU A 62 -6.65 0.35 3.61
N PHE A 63 -6.97 -0.60 4.50
CA PHE A 63 -5.96 -1.44 5.13
C PHE A 63 -5.23 -2.32 4.11
N LEU A 64 -5.96 -2.91 3.16
CA LEU A 64 -5.35 -3.74 2.12
C LEU A 64 -4.46 -2.92 1.19
N GLU A 65 -4.88 -1.72 0.81
CA GLU A 65 -4.10 -0.81 -0.03
C GLU A 65 -2.83 -0.31 0.68
N SER A 66 -2.87 -0.09 2.00
CA SER A 66 -1.66 0.30 2.73
C SER A 66 -0.59 -0.79 2.70
N VAL A 67 -1.00 -2.06 2.82
CA VAL A 67 -0.11 -3.22 2.71
C VAL A 67 0.43 -3.38 1.29
N GLN A 68 -0.43 -3.23 0.28
CA GLN A 68 -0.02 -3.32 -1.13
C GLN A 68 0.97 -2.22 -1.51
N SER A 69 0.75 -1.00 -1.06
CA SER A 69 1.65 0.14 -1.31
C SER A 69 3.05 -0.11 -0.73
N ALA A 70 3.12 -0.62 0.51
CA ALA A 70 4.39 -0.94 1.15
C ALA A 70 5.12 -2.11 0.48
N ALA A 71 4.41 -3.20 0.20
CA ALA A 71 4.98 -4.37 -0.48
C ALA A 71 5.41 -4.04 -1.92
N GLY A 72 4.61 -3.24 -2.64
CA GLY A 72 4.91 -2.77 -3.98
C GLY A 72 6.11 -1.82 -4.03
N GLY A 73 6.22 -0.92 -3.05
CA GLY A 73 7.41 -0.07 -2.87
C GLY A 73 8.67 -0.89 -2.60
N ALA A 74 8.58 -1.91 -1.75
CA ALA A 74 9.70 -2.82 -1.48
C ALA A 74 10.13 -3.62 -2.73
N LEU A 75 9.19 -4.15 -3.51
CA LEU A 75 9.44 -4.84 -4.78
C LEU A 75 10.07 -3.92 -5.84
N SER A 76 9.59 -2.68 -5.90
CA SER A 76 10.15 -1.64 -6.80
C SER A 76 11.59 -1.29 -6.42
N GLY A 77 11.91 -1.27 -5.12
CA GLY A 77 13.27 -1.11 -4.61
C GLY A 77 14.22 -2.26 -4.99
N LEU A 78 13.69 -3.46 -5.25
CA LEU A 78 14.44 -4.63 -5.73
C LEU A 78 14.55 -4.70 -7.26
N ARG A 79 14.19 -3.63 -7.99
CA ARG A 79 14.12 -3.56 -9.46
C ARG A 79 13.15 -4.56 -10.11
N ASP A 80 12.22 -5.16 -9.35
CA ASP A 80 11.15 -5.99 -9.91
C ASP A 80 9.89 -5.14 -10.12
N ALA A 81 9.85 -4.38 -11.22
CA ALA A 81 8.72 -3.51 -11.55
C ALA A 81 7.58 -4.24 -12.28
N LYS A 82 7.84 -5.40 -12.90
CA LYS A 82 6.86 -6.11 -13.73
C LYS A 82 5.91 -6.96 -12.91
N GLY A 83 6.41 -7.62 -11.87
CA GLY A 83 5.61 -8.48 -10.99
C GLY A 83 4.43 -7.74 -10.32
N PRO A 84 4.66 -6.61 -9.63
CA PRO A 84 3.60 -5.82 -8.99
C PRO A 84 2.48 -5.44 -9.96
N LEU A 85 2.84 -4.88 -11.12
CA LEU A 85 1.88 -4.39 -12.11
C LEU A 85 0.93 -5.50 -12.61
N LEU A 86 1.47 -6.67 -12.93
CA LEU A 86 0.68 -7.82 -13.38
C LEU A 86 -0.28 -8.32 -12.29
N ILE A 87 0.19 -8.38 -11.04
CA ILE A 87 -0.62 -8.85 -9.90
C ILE A 87 -1.78 -7.86 -9.63
N ALA A 88 -1.51 -6.55 -9.69
CA ALA A 88 -2.53 -5.53 -9.49
C ALA A 88 -3.65 -5.60 -10.54
N ILE A 89 -3.28 -5.77 -11.82
CA ILE A 89 -4.26 -5.88 -12.92
C ILE A 89 -5.08 -7.17 -12.77
N LEU A 90 -4.43 -8.31 -12.53
CA LEU A 90 -5.12 -9.60 -12.44
C LEU A 90 -6.03 -9.70 -11.20
N GLY A 91 -5.56 -9.25 -10.04
CA GLY A 91 -6.32 -9.34 -8.81
C GLY A 91 -7.46 -8.32 -8.73
N GLY A 92 -7.19 -7.06 -9.10
CA GLY A 92 -8.19 -6.00 -9.08
C GLY A 92 -9.27 -6.18 -10.14
N TRP A 93 -8.88 -6.40 -11.41
CA TRP A 93 -9.83 -6.46 -12.53
C TRP A 93 -10.27 -7.88 -12.84
N GLY A 94 -9.31 -8.82 -12.89
CA GLY A 94 -9.61 -10.20 -13.28
C GLY A 94 -10.42 -10.98 -12.24
N ILE A 95 -10.32 -10.60 -10.96
CA ILE A 95 -10.98 -11.33 -9.86
C ILE A 95 -11.93 -10.41 -9.09
N GLY A 96 -11.53 -9.17 -8.79
CA GLY A 96 -12.38 -8.22 -8.06
C GLY A 96 -13.71 -7.91 -8.75
N LEU A 97 -13.69 -7.63 -10.07
CA LEU A 97 -14.91 -7.35 -10.84
C LEU A 97 -15.85 -8.57 -10.96
N PRO A 98 -15.41 -9.75 -11.42
CA PRO A 98 -16.33 -10.89 -11.53
C PRO A 98 -16.84 -11.36 -10.18
N LEU A 99 -16.03 -11.26 -9.12
CA LEU A 99 -16.48 -11.56 -7.76
C LEU A 99 -17.52 -10.52 -7.29
N GLY A 100 -17.31 -9.24 -7.56
CA GLY A 100 -18.28 -8.18 -7.25
C GLY A 100 -19.59 -8.34 -7.99
N LEU A 101 -19.53 -8.71 -9.28
CA LEU A 101 -20.72 -9.02 -10.07
C LEU A 101 -21.41 -10.27 -9.54
N ALA A 102 -20.68 -11.33 -9.20
CA ALA A 102 -21.29 -12.52 -8.62
C ALA A 102 -22.01 -12.19 -7.30
N LEU A 103 -21.36 -11.48 -6.37
CA LEU A 103 -21.96 -11.13 -5.07
C LEU A 103 -23.15 -10.16 -5.19
N ALA A 104 -23.12 -9.24 -6.16
CA ALA A 104 -24.23 -8.33 -6.42
C ALA A 104 -25.49 -9.06 -6.94
N TRP A 105 -25.33 -10.22 -7.60
CA TRP A 105 -26.45 -10.99 -8.15
C TRP A 105 -26.91 -12.13 -7.22
N LEU A 106 -26.05 -12.60 -6.31
CA LEU A 106 -26.30 -13.82 -5.51
C LEU A 106 -26.78 -13.58 -4.06
N GLY A 107 -26.73 -12.37 -3.50
CA GLY A 107 -27.30 -12.20 -2.14
C GLY A 107 -27.07 -10.91 -1.35
N LEU A 108 -26.36 -9.90 -1.88
CA LEU A 108 -26.20 -8.60 -1.21
C LEU A 108 -26.86 -7.48 -2.02
N ASP A 109 -27.16 -6.36 -1.38
CA ASP A 109 -27.53 -5.12 -2.09
C ASP A 109 -26.49 -4.80 -3.16
N PRO A 110 -26.89 -4.33 -4.36
CA PRO A 110 -25.97 -4.13 -5.49
C PRO A 110 -24.76 -3.26 -5.15
N ALA A 111 -24.95 -2.23 -4.33
CA ALA A 111 -23.87 -1.38 -3.86
C ALA A 111 -22.87 -2.19 -3.01
N SER A 112 -23.32 -2.77 -1.91
CA SER A 112 -22.48 -3.54 -0.99
C SER A 112 -21.81 -4.74 -1.67
N GLY A 113 -22.50 -5.43 -2.58
CA GLY A 113 -21.97 -6.57 -3.32
C GLY A 113 -20.75 -6.24 -4.17
N ILE A 114 -20.78 -5.11 -4.89
CA ILE A 114 -19.66 -4.64 -5.71
C ILE A 114 -18.45 -4.30 -4.83
N TRP A 115 -18.67 -3.54 -3.75
CA TRP A 115 -17.59 -3.15 -2.84
C TRP A 115 -16.98 -4.34 -2.10
N CYS A 116 -17.80 -5.32 -1.69
CA CYS A 116 -17.30 -6.58 -1.11
C CYS A 116 -16.47 -7.40 -2.10
N GLY A 117 -16.87 -7.46 -3.38
CA GLY A 117 -16.08 -8.14 -4.41
C GLY A 117 -14.75 -7.46 -4.68
N LEU A 118 -14.73 -6.13 -4.74
CA LEU A 118 -13.50 -5.34 -4.83
C LEU A 118 -12.59 -5.58 -3.61
N ALA A 119 -13.15 -5.64 -2.42
CA ALA A 119 -12.41 -5.98 -1.20
C ALA A 119 -11.82 -7.40 -1.28
N GLY A 120 -12.57 -8.38 -1.80
CA GLY A 120 -12.06 -9.73 -2.05
C GLY A 120 -10.89 -9.75 -3.05
N GLY A 121 -10.98 -8.99 -4.15
CA GLY A 121 -9.89 -8.84 -5.12
C GLY A 121 -8.66 -8.16 -4.52
N ALA A 122 -8.85 -7.14 -3.69
CA ALA A 122 -7.78 -6.46 -2.97
C ALA A 122 -7.11 -7.38 -1.93
N CYS A 123 -7.86 -8.23 -1.23
CA CYS A 123 -7.33 -9.25 -0.32
C CYS A 123 -6.38 -10.20 -1.04
N LEU A 124 -6.82 -10.71 -2.20
CA LEU A 124 -6.00 -11.62 -3.00
C LEU A 124 -4.73 -10.92 -3.52
N THR A 125 -4.88 -9.70 -4.04
CA THR A 125 -3.76 -8.89 -4.55
C THR A 125 -2.73 -8.64 -3.45
N ALA A 126 -3.17 -8.21 -2.26
CA ALA A 126 -2.31 -7.99 -1.10
C ALA A 126 -1.56 -9.26 -0.69
N GLY A 127 -2.26 -10.40 -0.64
CA GLY A 127 -1.66 -11.70 -0.34
C GLY A 127 -0.58 -12.10 -1.34
N LEU A 128 -0.85 -11.93 -2.65
CA LEU A 128 0.11 -12.23 -3.71
C LEU A 128 1.35 -11.32 -3.66
N TYR A 129 1.18 -10.04 -3.35
CA TYR A 129 2.29 -9.10 -3.14
C TYR A 129 3.18 -9.54 -1.96
N LEU A 130 2.58 -9.87 -0.82
CA LEU A 130 3.30 -10.34 0.36
C LEU A 130 4.04 -11.64 0.08
N HIS A 131 3.37 -12.61 -0.56
CA HIS A 131 3.97 -13.87 -0.95
C HIS A 131 5.16 -13.67 -1.89
N ARG A 132 5.02 -12.81 -2.91
CA ARG A 132 6.11 -12.53 -3.85
C ARG A 132 7.29 -11.85 -3.15
N LEU A 133 7.04 -10.87 -2.28
CA LEU A 133 8.08 -10.25 -1.48
C LEU A 133 8.83 -11.28 -0.63
N GLN A 134 8.12 -12.18 0.05
CA GLN A 134 8.74 -13.25 0.84
C GLN A 134 9.59 -14.20 0.00
N THR A 135 9.12 -14.61 -1.19
CA THR A 135 9.92 -15.46 -2.09
C THR A 135 11.23 -14.78 -2.50
N LYS A 136 11.19 -13.49 -2.87
CA LYS A 136 12.37 -12.73 -3.26
C LYS A 136 13.36 -12.55 -2.10
N LEU A 137 12.85 -12.31 -0.90
CA LEU A 137 13.68 -12.20 0.30
C LEU A 137 14.37 -13.55 0.63
N ARG A 138 13.64 -14.66 0.52
CA ARG A 138 14.19 -16.02 0.72
C ARG A 138 15.24 -16.38 -0.34
N ASP A 139 15.03 -15.98 -1.60
CA ASP A 139 15.99 -16.22 -2.68
C ASP A 139 17.31 -15.45 -2.43
N CYS A 140 17.23 -14.19 -1.99
CA CYS A 140 18.41 -13.38 -1.62
C CYS A 140 19.14 -13.96 -0.38
N GLU A 141 18.42 -14.52 0.59
CA GLU A 141 19.02 -15.21 1.75
C GLU A 141 19.74 -16.49 1.32
N ARG A 142 19.12 -17.29 0.44
CA ARG A 142 19.67 -18.57 -0.04
C ARG A 142 20.92 -18.40 -0.90
N THR A 143 20.99 -17.34 -1.71
CA THR A 143 22.09 -17.16 -2.68
C THR A 143 23.26 -16.35 -2.16
N GLN A 144 23.19 -15.75 -0.96
CA GLN A 144 24.24 -14.87 -0.40
C GLN A 144 24.70 -13.71 -1.31
N HIS A 145 24.06 -13.55 -2.48
CA HIS A 145 24.36 -12.48 -3.42
C HIS A 145 23.79 -11.17 -2.86
N PRO A 146 24.55 -10.06 -2.91
CA PRO A 146 24.05 -8.78 -2.48
C PRO A 146 22.80 -8.43 -3.30
N CYS A 147 21.64 -8.37 -2.63
CA CYS A 147 20.32 -8.07 -3.21
C CYS A 147 20.29 -6.70 -3.91
N PHE A 148 21.33 -5.87 -3.71
CA PHE A 148 21.60 -4.63 -4.44
C PHE A 148 22.83 -4.78 -5.35
N PRO A 149 22.65 -5.02 -6.66
CA PRO A 149 23.70 -4.89 -7.65
C PRO A 149 23.95 -3.39 -7.87
N GLY A 150 24.65 -2.73 -6.93
CA GLY A 150 24.88 -1.29 -7.02
C GLY A 150 25.35 -0.59 -5.75
N SER A 151 25.45 -1.24 -4.59
CA SER A 151 26.14 -0.64 -3.44
C SER A 151 27.65 -0.67 -3.68
N LYS A 152 28.15 0.17 -4.59
CA LYS A 152 29.50 0.69 -4.46
C LYS A 152 29.57 1.22 -3.04
N THR A 153 30.43 0.59 -2.24
CA THR A 153 30.84 0.97 -0.88
C THR A 153 30.49 2.43 -0.57
N LEU A 154 29.39 2.65 0.17
CA LEU A 154 29.33 3.86 0.97
C LEU A 154 30.48 3.71 1.97
N PRO A 155 31.51 4.58 1.94
CA PRO A 155 32.55 4.54 2.95
C PRO A 155 31.88 4.64 4.31
N ALA A 156 32.38 3.84 5.26
CA ALA A 156 31.88 3.74 6.61
C ALA A 156 31.46 5.13 7.13
N SER A 157 30.25 5.21 7.67
CA SER A 157 29.78 6.39 8.41
C SER A 157 30.88 6.87 9.37
N PRO A 158 31.38 8.09 9.20
CA PRO A 158 32.07 8.76 10.28
C PRO A 158 30.98 9.45 11.11
N CYS A 159 30.83 9.00 12.35
CA CYS A 159 30.64 9.96 13.43
C CYS A 159 31.82 10.94 13.38
N ASP A 160 31.83 11.91 12.47
CA ASP A 160 32.78 13.01 12.51
C ASP A 160 32.37 14.18 11.60
N ALA A 161 32.70 15.37 12.11
CA ALA A 161 32.76 16.65 11.42
C ALA A 161 31.44 17.32 11.01
N THR A 162 30.87 18.01 12.00
CA THR A 162 30.53 19.44 11.91
C THR A 162 30.99 20.13 10.61
N LYS A 163 30.07 20.41 9.68
CA LYS A 163 30.23 21.51 8.72
C LYS A 163 28.95 22.34 8.66
N PRO A 164 29.05 23.68 8.69
CA PRO A 164 27.89 24.55 8.67
C PRO A 164 27.23 24.51 7.29
N VAL A 165 25.90 24.47 7.29
CA VAL A 165 25.05 24.64 6.11
C VAL A 165 25.21 26.08 5.62
N ALA A 166 26.08 26.30 4.65
CA ALA A 166 26.21 27.56 3.94
C ALA A 166 25.70 27.39 2.50
N GLY A 167 24.55 28.03 2.23
CA GLY A 167 24.16 28.61 0.93
C GLY A 167 24.16 27.74 -0.31
N GLY A 168 22.97 27.30 -0.76
CA GLY A 168 22.77 26.65 -2.06
C GLY A 168 21.36 26.74 -2.63
N TRP A 169 20.55 27.72 -2.19
CA TRP A 169 19.16 27.95 -2.66
C TRP A 169 19.08 28.88 -3.88
N ALA A 170 20.10 28.89 -4.75
CA ALA A 170 20.12 29.73 -5.92
C ALA A 170 20.29 28.88 -7.19
N LEU A 171 19.37 29.09 -8.13
CA LEU A 171 19.38 28.68 -9.55
C LEU A 171 18.80 27.30 -9.90
N ALA A 172 17.47 27.24 -10.01
CA ALA A 172 16.77 26.30 -10.90
C ALA A 172 15.41 26.83 -11.39
N ILE A 173 15.34 28.10 -11.81
CA ILE A 173 14.18 28.62 -12.56
C ILE A 173 14.68 29.36 -13.80
N SER A 174 14.74 28.64 -14.92
CA SER A 174 14.74 29.22 -16.27
C SER A 174 13.79 28.36 -17.12
N PRO A 175 12.81 28.95 -17.82
CA PRO A 175 12.00 28.24 -18.80
C PRO A 175 12.71 28.14 -20.18
N PRO A 176 12.34 27.16 -21.03
CA PRO A 176 12.99 26.83 -22.31
C PRO A 176 12.46 27.70 -23.50
N PRO A 177 13.02 27.55 -24.73
CA PRO A 177 13.41 28.65 -25.64
C PRO A 177 12.29 29.31 -26.45
#